data_AF-A0A5J4PSV1-F1
#
_entry.id   AF-A0A5J4PSV1-F1
#
_cell.length_a   1.000
_cell.length_b   1.000
_cell.length_c   1.000
_cell.angle_alpha   90.00
_cell.angle_beta   90.00
_cell.angle_gamma   90.00
#
_symmetry.space_group_name_H-M   'P 1'
#
loop_
_entity.id
_entity.type
_entity.pdbx_description
1 polymer ?
#
loop_
_entity_poly.entity_id
_entity_poly.type
_entity_poly.pdbx_seq_one_letter_code
_entity_poly.pdbx_strand_id
1 'polypeptide(L)'
;GARGANGIILVSTKNGREGRVKINTRVDVNVTTPTQIPEVIDGVEYMQLYNQARISRDPVLGAYYDEQKIQSTKNGSNPILYPNINWYDVLFNKQTINTKANLNLSGGGKIATYFVSGGYENETGLLKVDNLNNFNNNINIDRFHIRNNVVMKLSSTTTLDTRIQGRFEKYTGPYRSASDIFKMVMDANPVDFPAVYEPDAAHQYTEHTLFGNTTIGTAFKSNPYAEMVRGYESRDESTVTAQATLLQDLKSITKGLSFQGKVSVNTWSRYSSRRTYSPYYYALESYNQITGDYKLYNLNPTTGQAFLGNVSPGRDASAHYYFEARLNWNRQFGKHSVGVMTVGMAEENLLTGGNSNSIYATLPERNAGNSGRITYDFDERYFFEFA
;
A
#
# COMPACT_ATOMS: atom_id res chain seq x y z
N GLY A 1 8.05 10.89 -27.80
CA GLY A 1 7.01 11.90 -28.11
C GLY A 1 7.07 13.02 -27.10
N ALA A 2 6.19 14.02 -27.23
CA ALA A 2 6.20 15.25 -26.41
C ALA A 2 6.18 15.02 -24.88
N ARG A 3 5.58 13.92 -24.41
CA ARG A 3 5.57 13.55 -22.98
C ARG A 3 6.88 12.99 -22.44
N GLY A 4 7.89 12.80 -23.30
CA GLY A 4 9.25 12.42 -22.89
C GLY A 4 10.10 13.61 -22.42
N ALA A 5 9.54 14.82 -22.30
CA ALA A 5 10.26 16.01 -21.87
C ALA A 5 10.92 15.85 -20.48
N ASN A 6 10.33 15.03 -19.61
CA ASN A 6 10.86 14.71 -18.27
C ASN A 6 11.81 13.49 -18.27
N GLY A 7 12.19 12.97 -19.44
CA GLY A 7 12.92 11.72 -19.60
C GLY A 7 12.03 10.49 -19.63
N ILE A 8 12.59 9.35 -20.06
CA ILE A 8 11.88 8.05 -20.08
C ILE A 8 12.72 6.98 -19.39
N ILE A 9 12.05 6.08 -18.66
CA ILE A 9 12.66 4.85 -18.13
C ILE A 9 12.17 3.69 -18.99
N LEU A 10 13.08 3.12 -19.79
CA LEU A 10 12.78 1.96 -20.61
C LEU A 10 12.95 0.68 -19.78
N VAL A 11 11.84 0.04 -19.45
CA VAL A 11 11.85 -1.25 -18.75
C VAL A 11 11.63 -2.38 -19.76
N SER A 12 12.60 -3.28 -19.87
CA SER A 12 12.48 -4.52 -20.66
C SER A 12 12.39 -5.73 -19.75
N THR A 13 11.48 -6.66 -20.07
CA THR A 13 11.31 -7.91 -19.31
C THR A 13 12.10 -9.04 -19.96
N LYS A 14 12.36 -10.10 -19.18
CA LYS A 14 13.09 -11.27 -19.68
C LYS A 14 12.27 -11.99 -20.75
N ASN A 15 12.95 -12.44 -21.80
CA ASN A 15 12.39 -13.27 -22.85
C ASN A 15 12.81 -14.73 -22.68
N GLY A 16 12.08 -15.64 -23.32
CA GLY A 16 12.51 -17.01 -23.49
C GLY A 16 13.82 -17.11 -24.28
N ARG A 17 14.49 -18.26 -24.17
CA ARG A 17 15.69 -18.57 -24.94
C ARG A 17 15.51 -19.94 -25.58
N GLU A 18 16.02 -20.10 -26.80
CA GLU A 18 16.06 -21.40 -27.46
C GLU A 18 16.92 -22.38 -26.64
N GLY A 19 16.43 -23.62 -26.49
CA GLY A 19 17.11 -24.69 -25.78
C GLY A 19 16.28 -25.28 -24.65
N ARG A 20 16.97 -26.06 -23.81
CA ARG A 20 16.35 -26.77 -22.68
C ARG A 20 15.74 -25.80 -21.69
N VAL A 21 14.64 -26.23 -21.06
CA VAL A 21 13.96 -25.48 -20.02
C VAL A 21 14.91 -25.22 -18.85
N LYS A 22 15.00 -23.96 -18.44
CA LYS A 22 15.69 -23.51 -17.23
C LYS A 22 14.66 -23.09 -16.21
N ILE A 23 14.80 -23.61 -14.99
CA ILE A 23 13.96 -23.30 -13.85
C ILE A 23 14.82 -22.61 -12.80
N ASN A 24 14.32 -21.52 -12.23
CA ASN A 24 14.97 -20.80 -11.13
C ASN A 24 13.91 -20.47 -10.08
N THR A 25 14.19 -20.89 -8.84
CA THR A 25 13.35 -20.62 -7.68
C THR A 25 14.13 -19.79 -6.68
N ARG A 26 13.47 -18.82 -6.05
CA ARG A 26 14.02 -18.02 -4.96
C ARG A 26 12.99 -17.87 -3.86
N VAL A 27 13.40 -18.05 -2.62
CA VAL A 27 12.60 -17.79 -1.42
C VAL A 27 13.40 -16.85 -0.53
N ASP A 28 12.79 -15.76 -0.12
CA ASP A 28 13.34 -14.76 0.80
C ASP A 28 12.44 -14.70 2.03
N VAL A 29 13.05 -14.71 3.22
CA VAL A 29 12.39 -14.45 4.51
C VAL A 29 13.07 -13.24 5.12
N ASN A 30 12.29 -12.19 5.40
CA ASN A 30 12.78 -10.90 5.83
C ASN A 30 12.20 -10.57 7.20
N VAL A 31 13.07 -10.21 8.15
CA VAL A 31 12.65 -9.61 9.42
C VAL A 31 12.74 -8.09 9.26
N THR A 32 11.61 -7.41 9.40
CA THR A 32 11.50 -5.96 9.21
C THR A 32 11.31 -5.29 10.56
N THR A 33 12.11 -4.26 10.83
CA THR A 33 12.02 -3.41 12.03
C THR A 33 12.12 -1.93 11.63
N PRO A 34 11.45 -1.01 12.35
CA PRO A 34 11.61 0.43 12.12
C PRO A 34 13.06 0.88 12.28
N THR A 35 13.55 1.73 11.39
CA THR A 35 14.92 2.27 11.46
C THR A 35 15.05 3.44 12.43
N GLN A 36 14.00 4.26 12.55
CA GLN A 36 13.91 5.40 13.46
C GLN A 36 12.48 5.52 13.99
N ILE A 37 12.36 5.74 15.29
CA ILE A 37 11.11 6.04 15.97
C ILE A 37 11.40 7.30 16.80
N PRO A 38 10.58 8.37 16.70
CA PRO A 38 10.74 9.55 17.53
C PRO A 38 10.70 9.17 19.01
N GLU A 39 11.70 9.62 19.78
CA GLU A 39 11.68 9.48 21.23
C GLU A 39 10.63 10.43 21.80
N VAL A 40 9.78 9.90 22.67
CA VAL A 40 8.76 10.66 23.40
C VAL A 40 9.09 10.63 24.89
N ILE A 41 8.82 11.74 25.56
CA ILE A 41 8.97 11.84 27.03
C ILE A 41 7.99 10.88 27.73
N ASP A 42 8.37 10.41 28.91
CA ASP A 42 7.49 9.58 29.72
C ASP A 42 6.39 10.42 30.40
N GLY A 43 5.44 9.75 31.06
CA GLY A 43 4.34 10.41 31.74
C GLY A 43 4.76 11.29 32.92
N VAL A 44 5.87 10.99 33.60
CA VAL A 44 6.35 11.78 34.75
C VAL A 44 6.89 13.10 34.25
N GLU A 45 7.79 13.06 33.27
CA GLU A 45 8.35 14.24 32.64
C GLU A 45 7.27 15.07 31.95
N TYR A 46 6.31 14.43 31.29
CA TYR A 46 5.13 15.10 30.72
C TYR A 46 4.39 15.94 31.75
N MET A 47 4.05 15.36 32.91
CA MET A 47 3.31 16.09 33.96
C MET A 47 4.13 17.26 34.54
N GLN A 48 5.43 17.05 34.76
CA GLN A 48 6.33 18.08 35.27
C GLN A 48 6.46 19.27 34.30
N LEU A 49 6.71 18.98 33.02
CA LEU A 49 6.81 20.00 31.98
C LEU A 49 5.48 20.71 31.74
N TYR A 50 4.35 19.99 31.81
CA TYR A 50 3.03 20.60 31.70
C TYR A 50 2.77 21.60 32.84
N ASN A 51 3.06 21.22 34.09
CA ASN A 51 2.97 22.11 35.24
C ASN A 51 3.90 23.31 35.10
N GLN A 52 5.16 23.08 34.71
CA GLN A 52 6.13 24.15 34.48
C GLN A 52 5.62 25.14 33.41
N ALA A 53 5.12 24.64 32.28
CA ALA A 53 4.62 25.48 31.19
C ALA A 53 3.38 26.30 31.60
N ARG A 54 2.47 25.69 32.38
CA ARG A 54 1.25 26.36 32.89
C ARG A 54 1.60 27.48 33.86
N ILE A 55 2.42 27.20 34.86
CA ILE A 55 2.87 28.17 35.87
C ILE A 55 3.70 29.28 35.22
N SER A 56 4.57 28.94 34.25
CA SER A 56 5.38 29.94 33.53
C SER A 56 4.53 30.88 32.67
N ARG A 57 3.37 30.41 32.18
CA ARG A 57 2.43 31.23 31.40
C ARG A 57 1.57 32.12 32.29
N ASP A 58 1.05 31.57 33.38
CA ASP A 58 0.26 32.29 34.38
C ASP A 58 0.44 31.64 35.76
N PRO A 59 1.20 32.26 36.68
CA PRO A 59 1.44 31.74 38.01
C PRO A 59 0.17 31.53 38.84
N VAL A 60 -0.92 32.25 38.54
CA VAL A 60 -2.19 32.17 39.29
C VAL A 60 -2.93 30.85 39.01
N LEU A 61 -2.73 30.25 37.82
CA LEU A 61 -3.37 29.00 37.43
C LEU A 61 -2.88 27.78 38.24
N GLY A 62 -1.74 27.88 38.92
CA GLY A 62 -1.11 26.80 39.67
C GLY A 62 -0.74 25.57 38.83
N ALA A 63 -0.31 24.51 39.52
CA ALA A 63 -0.08 23.21 38.91
C ALA A 63 -1.40 22.59 38.43
N TYR A 64 -1.36 21.90 37.28
CA TYR A 64 -2.49 21.13 36.78
C TYR A 64 -2.49 19.69 37.32
N TYR A 65 -1.31 19.07 37.38
CA TYR A 65 -1.11 17.75 37.98
C TYR A 65 -0.61 17.89 39.41
N ASP A 66 -1.27 17.23 40.35
CA ASP A 66 -0.84 17.22 41.76
C ASP A 66 0.48 16.46 41.94
N GLU A 67 1.31 16.91 42.89
CA GLU A 67 2.59 16.27 43.20
C GLU A 67 2.42 14.80 43.59
N GLN A 68 1.34 14.47 44.30
CA GLN A 68 1.00 13.09 44.66
C GLN A 68 0.81 12.21 43.41
N LYS A 69 0.14 12.71 42.36
CA LYS A 69 -0.03 11.97 41.11
C LYS A 69 1.33 11.74 40.44
N ILE A 70 2.17 12.78 40.36
CA ILE A 70 3.51 12.69 39.76
C ILE A 70 4.36 11.65 40.47
N GLN A 71 4.44 11.70 41.81
CA GLN A 71 5.22 10.74 42.59
C GLN A 71 4.65 9.33 42.51
N SER A 72 3.32 9.17 42.49
CA SER A 72 2.69 7.85 42.42
C SER A 72 2.88 7.19 41.05
N THR A 73 2.81 7.98 39.96
CA THR A 73 3.17 7.53 38.60
C THR A 73 4.65 7.15 38.53
N LYS A 74 5.54 7.98 39.11
CA LYS A 74 6.99 7.73 39.15
C LYS A 74 7.35 6.45 39.90
N ASN A 75 6.69 6.19 41.02
CA ASN A 75 6.91 5.01 41.85
C ASN A 75 6.24 3.75 41.29
N GLY A 76 5.42 3.86 40.24
CA GLY A 76 4.67 2.75 39.67
C GLY A 76 3.69 2.09 40.64
N SER A 77 3.29 2.78 41.71
CA SER A 77 2.59 2.17 42.85
C SER A 77 1.20 1.65 42.49
N ASN A 78 0.55 2.26 41.48
CA ASN A 78 -0.71 1.76 40.92
C ASN A 78 -0.88 2.24 39.47
N PRO A 79 -0.55 1.41 38.46
CA PRO A 79 -0.65 1.77 37.05
C PRO A 79 -2.09 2.03 36.55
N ILE A 80 -3.12 1.55 37.26
CA ILE A 80 -4.52 1.76 36.88
C ILE A 80 -4.95 3.19 37.24
N LEU A 81 -4.58 3.67 38.43
CA LEU A 81 -4.90 5.02 38.90
C LEU A 81 -3.90 6.08 38.42
N TYR A 82 -2.63 5.68 38.26
CA TYR A 82 -1.51 6.53 37.90
C TYR A 82 -0.79 5.97 36.66
N PRO A 83 -1.47 5.91 35.50
CA PRO A 83 -0.91 5.33 34.30
C PRO A 83 0.32 6.09 33.81
N ASN A 84 1.27 5.35 33.24
CA ASN A 84 2.42 5.87 32.49
C ASN A 84 2.53 5.08 31.19
N ILE A 85 1.73 5.44 30.20
CA ILE A 85 1.53 4.64 28.99
C ILE A 85 2.49 5.07 27.89
N ASN A 86 3.36 4.14 27.47
CA ASN A 86 4.02 4.24 26.18
C ASN A 86 3.07 3.74 25.08
N TRP A 87 2.33 4.67 24.47
CA TRP A 87 1.34 4.35 23.45
C TRP A 87 1.95 3.66 22.22
N TYR A 88 3.22 3.92 21.88
CA TYR A 88 3.88 3.24 20.77
C TYR A 88 4.03 1.74 21.08
N ASP A 89 4.56 1.40 22.25
CA ASP A 89 4.75 0.01 22.67
C ASP A 89 3.42 -0.73 22.87
N VAL A 90 2.34 -0.02 23.21
CA VAL A 90 0.99 -0.60 23.32
C VAL A 90 0.42 -0.98 21.96
N LEU A 91 0.69 -0.20 20.91
CA LEU A 91 0.04 -0.39 19.60
C LEU A 91 0.89 -1.16 18.60
N PHE A 92 2.22 -1.11 18.71
CA PHE A 92 3.13 -1.65 17.70
C PHE A 92 3.99 -2.81 18.24
N ASN A 93 4.18 -3.83 17.40
CA ASN A 93 5.20 -4.85 17.53
C ASN A 93 6.56 -4.26 17.14
N LYS A 94 7.65 -4.78 17.73
CA LYS A 94 9.02 -4.31 17.46
C LYS A 94 9.55 -4.70 16.08
N GLN A 95 9.02 -5.81 15.55
CA GLN A 95 9.44 -6.37 14.28
C GLN A 95 8.30 -7.19 13.66
N THR A 96 8.41 -7.47 12.38
CA THR A 96 7.51 -8.35 11.64
C THR A 96 8.27 -9.22 10.65
N ILE A 97 7.65 -10.30 10.18
CA ILE A 97 8.26 -11.25 9.24
C ILE A 97 7.51 -11.19 7.91
N ASN A 98 8.25 -10.95 6.83
CA ASN A 98 7.72 -10.89 5.48
C ASN A 98 8.37 -11.99 4.63
N THR A 99 7.60 -12.58 3.73
CA THR A 99 8.09 -13.68 2.89
C THR A 99 7.85 -13.40 1.41
N LYS A 100 8.77 -13.86 0.57
CA LYS A 100 8.67 -13.73 -0.88
C LYS A 100 9.16 -15.00 -1.55
N ALA A 101 8.35 -15.57 -2.43
CA ALA A 101 8.69 -16.73 -3.22
C ALA A 101 8.52 -16.40 -4.71
N ASN A 102 9.51 -16.75 -5.52
CA ASN A 102 9.48 -16.55 -6.96
C ASN A 102 9.91 -17.83 -7.68
N LEU A 103 9.18 -18.18 -8.72
CA LEU A 103 9.50 -19.25 -9.66
C LEU A 103 9.57 -18.66 -11.06
N ASN A 104 10.68 -18.87 -11.74
CA ASN A 104 10.90 -18.45 -13.12
C ASN A 104 11.22 -19.65 -13.97
N LEU A 105 10.58 -19.73 -15.13
CA LEU A 105 10.77 -20.78 -16.11
C LEU A 105 11.01 -20.13 -17.48
N SER A 106 12.06 -20.57 -18.18
CA SER A 106 12.39 -20.06 -19.51
C SER A 106 12.88 -21.18 -20.41
N GLY A 107 12.44 -21.19 -21.67
CA GLY A 107 12.87 -22.18 -22.66
C GLY A 107 12.23 -21.92 -24.01
N GLY A 108 12.42 -22.86 -24.93
CA GLY A 108 11.82 -22.75 -26.25
C GLY A 108 12.54 -23.53 -27.33
N GLY A 109 11.87 -23.68 -28.47
CA GLY A 109 12.48 -24.17 -29.71
C GLY A 109 12.70 -23.03 -30.71
N LYS A 110 13.06 -23.41 -31.95
CA LYS A 110 13.27 -22.46 -33.05
C LYS A 110 12.03 -21.65 -33.42
N ILE A 111 10.84 -22.26 -33.27
CA ILE A 111 9.54 -21.69 -33.64
C ILE A 111 9.00 -20.79 -32.54
N ALA A 112 9.09 -21.22 -31.27
CA ALA A 112 8.53 -20.47 -30.15
C ALA A 112 9.47 -20.50 -28.94
N THR A 113 9.67 -19.33 -28.33
CA THR A 113 10.36 -19.18 -27.06
C THR A 113 9.43 -18.57 -26.04
N TYR A 114 9.56 -18.97 -24.78
CA TYR A 114 8.66 -18.57 -23.72
C TYR A 114 9.40 -18.31 -22.41
N PHE A 115 8.85 -17.38 -21.64
CA PHE A 115 9.22 -17.08 -20.27
C PHE A 115 7.93 -17.03 -19.43
N VAL A 116 7.91 -17.78 -18.33
CA VAL A 116 6.81 -17.81 -17.38
C VAL A 116 7.39 -17.52 -16.01
N SER A 117 6.77 -16.62 -15.26
CA SER A 117 7.10 -16.44 -13.85
C SER A 117 5.86 -16.38 -12.99
N GLY A 118 5.93 -17.03 -11.83
CA GLY A 118 4.98 -16.91 -10.75
C GLY A 118 5.68 -16.37 -9.51
N GLY A 119 5.01 -15.52 -8.75
CA GLY A 119 5.53 -15.00 -7.50
C GLY A 119 4.42 -14.85 -6.45
N TYR A 120 4.80 -15.04 -5.20
CA TYR A 120 3.99 -14.75 -4.03
C TYR A 120 4.79 -13.87 -3.08
N GLU A 121 4.15 -12.85 -2.53
CA GLU A 121 4.71 -11.98 -1.50
C GLU A 121 3.69 -11.85 -0.38
N ASN A 122 4.14 -12.02 0.87
CA ASN A 122 3.36 -11.73 2.06
C ASN A 122 4.09 -10.66 2.87
N GLU A 123 3.42 -9.52 3.07
CA GLU A 123 3.90 -8.43 3.90
C GLU A 123 2.92 -8.17 5.03
N THR A 124 3.42 -8.25 6.26
CA THR A 124 2.64 -7.99 7.46
C THR A 124 3.09 -6.68 8.11
N GLY A 125 2.16 -5.99 8.76
CA GLY A 125 2.42 -4.75 9.48
C GLY A 125 2.86 -4.99 10.92
N LEU A 126 3.11 -3.89 11.62
CA LEU A 126 3.54 -3.90 13.01
C LEU A 126 2.37 -3.71 14.00
N LEU A 127 1.13 -3.49 13.56
CA LEU A 127 0.04 -3.23 14.50
C LEU A 127 -0.27 -4.49 15.31
N LYS A 128 -0.49 -4.31 16.61
CA LYS A 128 -0.97 -5.39 17.48
C LYS A 128 -2.45 -5.68 17.20
N VAL A 129 -2.82 -6.93 17.46
CA VAL A 129 -4.18 -7.43 17.28
C VAL A 129 -4.77 -7.70 18.65
N ASP A 130 -6.02 -7.27 18.86
CA ASP A 130 -6.76 -7.61 20.07
C ASP A 130 -7.29 -9.05 19.93
N ASN A 131 -6.96 -9.90 20.90
CA ASN A 131 -7.38 -11.30 20.92
C ASN A 131 -8.89 -11.49 21.14
N LEU A 132 -9.58 -10.48 21.68
CA LEU A 132 -11.04 -10.51 21.84
C LEU A 132 -11.79 -10.25 20.53
N ASN A 133 -11.13 -9.66 19.53
CA ASN A 133 -11.72 -9.47 18.21
C ASN A 133 -11.68 -10.79 17.41
N ASN A 134 -12.77 -11.08 16.70
CA ASN A 134 -12.82 -12.18 15.74
C ASN A 134 -12.29 -11.81 14.35
N PHE A 135 -11.56 -10.70 14.25
CA PHE A 135 -10.98 -10.17 13.01
C PHE A 135 -9.57 -9.63 13.26
N ASN A 136 -8.78 -9.54 12.19
CA ASN A 136 -7.42 -9.04 12.24
C ASN A 136 -7.37 -7.58 11.76
N ASN A 137 -6.97 -6.67 12.64
CA ASN A 137 -6.76 -5.25 12.33
C ASN A 137 -5.30 -4.93 11.94
N ASN A 138 -4.37 -5.89 12.01
CA ASN A 138 -3.02 -5.69 11.51
C ASN A 138 -3.02 -5.68 9.97
N ILE A 139 -2.09 -4.93 9.41
CA ILE A 139 -1.85 -4.93 7.97
C ILE A 139 -1.33 -6.32 7.58
N ASN A 140 -1.95 -6.91 6.57
CA ASN A 140 -1.47 -8.12 5.91
C ASN A 140 -1.77 -7.98 4.42
N ILE A 141 -0.73 -8.11 3.60
CA ILE A 141 -0.78 -7.90 2.15
C ILE A 141 -0.24 -9.15 1.47
N ASP A 142 -1.12 -9.86 0.80
CA ASP A 142 -0.80 -11.01 -0.03
C ASP A 142 -0.80 -10.58 -1.49
N ARG A 143 0.36 -10.65 -2.16
CA ARG A 143 0.49 -10.34 -3.59
C ARG A 143 0.86 -11.57 -4.39
N PHE A 144 0.09 -11.83 -5.44
CA PHE A 144 0.38 -12.84 -6.45
C PHE A 144 0.77 -12.16 -7.74
N HIS A 145 1.90 -12.59 -8.30
CA HIS A 145 2.44 -12.09 -9.56
C HIS A 145 2.47 -13.22 -10.58
N ILE A 146 1.94 -12.97 -11.76
CA ILE A 146 2.04 -13.90 -12.89
C ILE A 146 2.57 -13.11 -14.09
N ARG A 147 3.54 -13.67 -14.80
CA ARG A 147 4.00 -13.15 -16.08
C ARG A 147 4.15 -14.29 -17.08
N ASN A 148 3.71 -14.04 -18.30
CA ASN A 148 3.88 -14.92 -19.42
C ASN A 148 4.33 -14.06 -20.61
N ASN A 149 5.51 -14.36 -21.15
CA ASN A 149 6.02 -13.75 -22.37
C ASN A 149 6.26 -14.87 -23.38
N VAL A 150 5.70 -14.77 -24.58
CA VAL A 150 5.87 -15.78 -25.64
C VAL A 150 6.21 -15.08 -26.94
N VAL A 151 7.31 -15.49 -27.57
CA VAL A 151 7.74 -15.00 -28.88
C VAL A 151 7.68 -16.15 -29.87
N MET A 152 6.81 -16.02 -30.87
CA MET A 152 6.54 -17.02 -31.90
C MET A 152 6.98 -16.53 -33.28
N LYS A 153 7.80 -17.30 -33.98
CA LYS A 153 8.10 -17.10 -35.40
C LYS A 153 7.04 -17.80 -36.23
N LEU A 154 6.01 -17.04 -36.65
CA LEU A 154 4.91 -17.55 -37.45
C LEU A 154 5.37 -17.93 -38.87
N SER A 155 6.38 -17.23 -39.38
CA SER A 155 7.05 -17.52 -40.66
C SER A 155 8.51 -17.06 -40.63
N SER A 156 9.24 -17.17 -41.74
CA SER A 156 10.59 -16.62 -41.88
C SER A 156 10.64 -15.08 -41.86
N THR A 157 9.48 -14.42 -42.03
CA THR A 157 9.35 -12.95 -42.06
C THR A 157 8.47 -12.40 -40.94
N THR A 158 7.70 -13.25 -40.25
CA THR A 158 6.65 -12.83 -39.33
C THR A 158 6.90 -13.36 -37.93
N THR A 159 6.93 -12.47 -36.94
CA THR A 159 7.07 -12.80 -35.52
C THR A 159 5.94 -12.17 -34.71
N LEU A 160 5.36 -12.94 -33.79
CA LEU A 160 4.36 -12.48 -32.84
C LEU A 160 4.93 -12.57 -31.41
N ASP A 161 5.05 -11.43 -30.73
CA ASP A 161 5.45 -11.32 -29.32
C ASP A 161 4.21 -11.00 -28.47
N THR A 162 3.80 -11.92 -27.61
CA THR A 162 2.70 -11.75 -26.67
C THR A 162 3.23 -11.68 -25.25
N ARG A 163 2.70 -10.74 -24.47
CA ARG A 163 3.10 -10.52 -23.08
C ARG A 163 1.86 -10.30 -22.23
N ILE A 164 1.72 -11.12 -21.20
CA ILE A 164 0.66 -11.00 -20.20
C ILE A 164 1.33 -10.90 -18.84
N GLN A 165 0.92 -9.93 -18.05
CA GLN A 165 1.29 -9.83 -16.63
C GLN A 165 0.04 -9.57 -15.80
N GLY A 166 -0.03 -10.21 -14.65
CA GLY A 166 -1.06 -10.03 -13.64
C GLY A 166 -0.42 -9.75 -12.29
N ARG A 167 -0.98 -8.80 -11.56
CA ARG A 167 -0.73 -8.58 -10.13
C ARG A 167 -2.09 -8.64 -9.44
N PHE A 168 -2.21 -9.51 -8.45
CA PHE A 168 -3.41 -9.66 -7.63
C PHE A 168 -3.00 -9.45 -6.17
N GLU A 169 -3.58 -8.47 -5.51
CA GLU A 169 -3.29 -8.10 -4.15
C GLU A 169 -4.54 -8.28 -3.29
N LYS A 170 -4.40 -9.02 -2.20
CA LYS A 170 -5.37 -9.05 -1.11
C LYS A 170 -4.76 -8.33 0.09
N TYR A 171 -5.44 -7.29 0.54
CA TYR A 171 -5.06 -6.49 1.69
C TYR A 171 -6.11 -6.66 2.79
N THR A 172 -5.65 -6.88 4.01
CA THR A 172 -6.42 -6.65 5.23
C THR A 172 -5.67 -5.67 6.12
N GLY A 173 -6.38 -4.83 6.85
CA GLY A 173 -5.74 -3.88 7.76
C GLY A 173 -6.74 -3.14 8.64
N PRO A 174 -6.27 -2.17 9.43
CA PRO A 174 -7.13 -1.45 10.36
C PRO A 174 -8.14 -0.59 9.61
N TYR A 175 -9.30 -0.34 10.22
CA TYR A 175 -10.30 0.60 9.68
C TYR A 175 -9.72 2.03 9.53
N ARG A 176 -8.95 2.47 10.53
CA ARG A 176 -8.23 3.74 10.53
C ARG A 176 -6.82 3.51 9.99
N SER A 177 -6.29 4.43 9.17
CA SER A 177 -4.98 4.23 8.55
C SER A 177 -3.86 4.13 9.58
N ALA A 178 -2.80 3.37 9.28
CA ALA A 178 -1.63 3.26 10.16
C ALA A 178 -0.96 4.64 10.42
N SER A 179 -1.00 5.55 9.44
CA SER A 179 -0.51 6.92 9.60
C SER A 179 -1.33 7.71 10.63
N ASP A 180 -2.67 7.58 10.59
CA ASP A 180 -3.53 8.22 11.58
C ASP A 180 -3.33 7.60 12.97
N ILE A 181 -3.18 6.28 13.06
CA ILE A 181 -2.89 5.58 14.32
C ILE A 181 -1.57 6.08 14.90
N PHE A 182 -0.50 6.18 14.09
CA PHE A 182 0.78 6.70 14.54
C PHE A 182 0.69 8.16 15.00
N LYS A 183 -0.06 8.99 14.27
CA LYS A 183 -0.34 10.38 14.70
C LYS A 183 -1.03 10.41 16.05
N MET A 184 -2.03 9.55 16.26
CA MET A 184 -2.74 9.46 17.53
C MET A 184 -1.84 9.00 18.68
N VAL A 185 -0.87 8.11 18.43
CA VAL A 185 0.15 7.75 19.43
C VAL A 185 0.98 8.96 19.84
N MET A 186 1.37 9.81 18.88
CA MET A 186 2.16 11.02 19.15
C MET A 186 1.34 12.12 19.86
N ASP A 187 0.03 12.18 19.60
CA ASP A 187 -0.88 13.15 20.21
C ASP A 187 -1.44 12.69 21.58
N ALA A 188 -1.33 11.40 21.90
CA ALA A 188 -1.97 10.82 23.08
C ALA A 188 -1.24 11.19 24.38
N ASN A 189 -2.04 11.53 25.40
CA ASN A 189 -1.52 11.81 26.73
C ASN A 189 -1.15 10.49 27.44
N PRO A 190 0.06 10.37 28.00
CA PRO A 190 0.52 9.13 28.65
C PRO A 190 -0.10 8.87 30.04
N VAL A 191 -0.80 9.82 30.65
CA VAL A 191 -1.22 9.79 32.07
C VAL A 191 -2.72 10.01 32.32
N ASP A 192 -3.54 10.05 31.28
CA ASP A 192 -4.99 10.28 31.42
C ASP A 192 -5.76 9.02 31.82
N PHE A 193 -5.49 7.90 31.16
CA PHE A 193 -6.16 6.61 31.35
C PHE A 193 -5.29 5.48 30.78
N PRO A 194 -5.45 4.23 31.27
CA PRO A 194 -4.82 3.07 30.64
C PRO A 194 -5.49 2.75 29.29
N ALA A 195 -4.79 2.06 28.39
CA ALA A 195 -5.35 1.64 27.10
C ALA A 195 -6.58 0.75 27.26
N VAL A 196 -6.54 -0.16 28.23
CA VAL A 196 -7.62 -1.06 28.64
C VAL A 196 -7.59 -1.21 30.16
N TYR A 197 -8.76 -1.40 30.76
CA TYR A 197 -8.87 -1.83 32.15
C TYR A 197 -8.97 -3.35 32.22
N GLU A 198 -8.41 -3.93 33.28
CA GLU A 198 -8.76 -5.31 33.66
C GLU A 198 -10.21 -5.34 34.18
N PRO A 199 -10.94 -6.46 34.02
CA PRO A 199 -12.31 -6.55 34.53
C PRO A 199 -12.39 -6.45 36.05
N ASP A 200 -13.29 -5.59 36.55
CA ASP A 200 -13.72 -5.63 37.95
C ASP A 200 -14.74 -6.78 38.18
N ALA A 201 -15.20 -6.94 39.43
CA ALA A 201 -16.18 -7.96 39.78
C ALA A 201 -17.50 -7.89 38.98
N ALA A 202 -17.94 -6.70 38.57
CA ALA A 202 -19.17 -6.52 37.80
C ALA A 202 -18.99 -6.83 36.30
N HIS A 203 -17.75 -6.74 35.81
CA HIS A 203 -17.42 -6.87 34.39
C HIS A 203 -16.66 -8.15 34.04
N GLN A 204 -16.45 -9.09 34.97
CA GLN A 204 -15.71 -10.35 34.74
C GLN A 204 -16.21 -11.18 33.55
N TYR A 205 -17.50 -11.09 33.22
CA TYR A 205 -18.15 -11.84 32.14
C TYR A 205 -18.45 -10.97 30.91
N THR A 206 -17.83 -9.80 30.81
CA THR A 206 -18.02 -8.91 29.67
C THR A 206 -17.32 -9.48 28.44
N GLU A 207 -18.03 -9.57 27.31
CA GLU A 207 -17.51 -10.13 26.05
C GLU A 207 -16.85 -9.08 25.14
N HIS A 208 -16.48 -7.92 25.70
CA HIS A 208 -15.83 -6.83 24.97
C HIS A 208 -14.70 -6.18 25.77
N THR A 209 -13.75 -5.60 25.06
CA THR A 209 -12.60 -4.91 25.65
C THR A 209 -13.04 -3.67 26.44
N LEU A 210 -12.56 -3.52 27.67
CA LEU A 210 -12.88 -2.41 28.57
C LEU A 210 -11.94 -1.22 28.32
N PHE A 211 -12.09 -0.55 27.17
CA PHE A 211 -11.17 0.53 26.77
C PHE A 211 -11.20 1.70 27.76
N GLY A 212 -10.03 2.13 28.24
CA GLY A 212 -9.96 3.27 29.13
C GLY A 212 -10.21 4.60 28.41
N ASN A 213 -10.88 5.54 29.08
CA ASN A 213 -11.12 6.87 28.54
C ASN A 213 -11.42 7.90 29.64
N THR A 214 -11.45 9.17 29.25
CA THR A 214 -11.92 10.30 30.06
C THR A 214 -12.55 11.35 29.14
N THR A 215 -13.24 12.35 29.69
CA THR A 215 -13.95 13.36 28.89
C THR A 215 -13.23 14.71 28.89
N ILE A 216 -13.29 15.42 27.76
CA ILE A 216 -13.09 16.86 27.69
C ILE A 216 -14.45 17.48 27.37
N GLY A 217 -15.05 18.14 28.35
CA GLY A 217 -16.44 18.58 28.23
C GLY A 217 -17.38 17.39 28.04
N THR A 218 -18.07 17.33 26.91
CA THR A 218 -18.99 16.23 26.56
C THR A 218 -18.39 15.18 25.63
N ALA A 219 -17.15 15.36 25.16
CA ALA A 219 -16.50 14.45 24.22
C ALA A 219 -15.50 13.53 24.91
N PHE A 220 -15.43 12.26 24.48
CA PHE A 220 -14.38 11.33 24.91
C PHE A 220 -13.03 11.75 24.32
N LYS A 221 -11.96 11.59 25.10
CA LYS A 221 -10.60 11.65 24.57
C LYS A 221 -10.38 10.48 23.61
N SER A 222 -9.38 10.62 22.74
CA SER A 222 -9.04 9.55 21.81
C SER A 222 -8.21 8.49 22.53
N ASN A 223 -8.67 7.23 22.50
CA ASN A 223 -7.87 6.08 22.91
C ASN A 223 -7.29 5.44 21.63
N PRO A 224 -5.98 5.58 21.36
CA PRO A 224 -5.35 5.04 20.16
C PRO A 224 -5.55 3.53 20.00
N TYR A 225 -5.50 2.78 21.09
CA TYR A 225 -5.67 1.32 21.06
C TYR A 225 -7.10 0.95 20.63
N ALA A 226 -8.12 1.57 21.22
CA ALA A 226 -9.52 1.38 20.82
C ALA A 226 -9.72 1.70 19.33
N GLU A 227 -9.13 2.80 18.86
CA GLU A 227 -9.24 3.26 17.48
C GLU A 227 -8.51 2.36 16.47
N MET A 228 -7.42 1.72 16.89
CA MET A 228 -6.70 0.72 16.09
C MET A 228 -7.51 -0.56 15.91
N VAL A 229 -8.22 -1.01 16.95
CA VAL A 229 -8.86 -2.34 17.00
C VAL A 229 -10.36 -2.31 16.72
N ARG A 230 -10.99 -1.13 16.56
CA ARG A 230 -12.44 -1.00 16.38
C ARG A 230 -13.00 -1.43 15.02
N GLY A 231 -12.17 -2.00 14.14
CA GLY A 231 -12.61 -2.41 12.82
C GLY A 231 -11.48 -2.74 11.88
N TYR A 232 -11.85 -3.13 10.66
CA TYR A 232 -10.90 -3.48 9.60
C TYR A 232 -11.36 -3.02 8.22
N GLU A 233 -10.40 -2.94 7.31
CA GLU A 233 -10.58 -2.83 5.87
C GLU A 233 -10.09 -4.13 5.23
N SER A 234 -10.88 -4.69 4.32
CA SER A 234 -10.43 -5.69 3.35
C SER A 234 -10.44 -5.07 1.97
N ARG A 235 -9.41 -5.31 1.17
CA ARG A 235 -9.28 -4.80 -0.20
C ARG A 235 -8.73 -5.89 -1.11
N ASP A 236 -9.38 -6.06 -2.25
CA ASP A 236 -8.88 -6.87 -3.36
C ASP A 236 -8.54 -5.93 -4.52
N GLU A 237 -7.31 -5.98 -5.00
CA GLU A 237 -6.83 -5.18 -6.13
C GLU A 237 -6.25 -6.09 -7.21
N SER A 238 -6.57 -5.80 -8.47
CA SER A 238 -5.99 -6.51 -9.61
C SER A 238 -5.45 -5.54 -10.65
N THR A 239 -4.32 -5.88 -11.25
CA THR A 239 -3.76 -5.19 -12.41
C THR A 239 -3.39 -6.22 -13.45
N VAL A 240 -3.97 -6.15 -14.63
CA VAL A 240 -3.65 -7.05 -15.73
C VAL A 240 -3.18 -6.22 -16.91
N THR A 241 -2.04 -6.58 -17.49
CA THR A 241 -1.59 -6.02 -18.76
C THR A 241 -1.44 -7.13 -19.77
N ALA A 242 -2.13 -7.01 -20.89
CA ALA A 242 -1.98 -7.88 -22.05
C ALA A 242 -1.47 -7.04 -23.22
N GLN A 243 -0.41 -7.52 -23.87
CA GLN A 243 0.22 -6.87 -25.00
C GLN A 243 0.48 -7.91 -26.10
N ALA A 244 0.25 -7.51 -27.34
CA ALA A 244 0.64 -8.27 -28.52
C ALA A 244 1.38 -7.34 -29.49
N THR A 245 2.51 -7.81 -30.02
CA THR A 245 3.30 -7.10 -31.02
C THR A 245 3.56 -8.03 -32.19
N LEU A 246 3.06 -7.67 -33.37
CA LEU A 246 3.35 -8.32 -34.63
C LEU A 246 4.52 -7.59 -35.31
N LEU A 247 5.56 -8.33 -35.68
CA LEU A 247 6.70 -7.86 -36.46
C LEU A 247 6.67 -8.56 -37.81
N GLN A 248 6.72 -7.78 -38.88
CA GLN A 248 6.70 -8.26 -40.26
C GLN A 248 7.87 -7.66 -41.05
N ASP A 249 8.75 -8.53 -41.55
CA ASP A 249 9.75 -8.19 -42.57
C ASP A 249 9.04 -8.07 -43.93
N LEU A 250 9.15 -6.89 -44.54
CA LEU A 250 8.52 -6.54 -45.83
C LEU A 250 9.55 -6.46 -46.96
N LYS A 251 10.66 -7.21 -46.87
CA LYS A 251 11.69 -7.28 -47.92
C LYS A 251 11.17 -7.61 -49.33
N SER A 252 10.02 -8.28 -49.44
CA SER A 252 9.36 -8.56 -50.71
C SER A 252 8.88 -7.31 -51.42
N ILE A 253 8.57 -6.24 -50.68
CA ILE A 253 8.23 -4.92 -51.21
C ILE A 253 9.52 -4.14 -51.50
N THR A 254 10.36 -3.98 -50.49
CA THR A 254 11.69 -3.40 -50.64
C THR A 254 12.60 -3.86 -49.51
N LYS A 255 13.87 -4.12 -49.83
CA LYS A 255 14.86 -4.54 -48.83
C LYS A 255 14.93 -3.49 -47.71
N GLY A 256 15.02 -3.96 -46.46
CA GLY A 256 15.15 -3.10 -45.29
C GLY A 256 13.84 -2.52 -44.75
N LEU A 257 12.70 -2.76 -45.41
CA LEU A 257 11.38 -2.35 -44.92
C LEU A 257 10.86 -3.35 -43.88
N SER A 258 10.35 -2.84 -42.77
CA SER A 258 9.71 -3.62 -41.71
C SER A 258 8.48 -2.89 -41.17
N PHE A 259 7.49 -3.68 -40.77
CA PHE A 259 6.30 -3.20 -40.09
C PHE A 259 6.22 -3.80 -38.68
N GLN A 260 5.78 -2.98 -37.74
CA GLN A 260 5.45 -3.38 -36.38
C GLN A 260 4.06 -2.87 -36.04
N GLY A 261 3.16 -3.77 -35.66
CA GLY A 261 1.86 -3.45 -35.08
C GLY A 261 1.82 -3.89 -33.62
N LYS A 262 1.39 -3.02 -32.71
CA LYS A 262 1.30 -3.31 -31.28
C LYS A 262 -0.05 -2.89 -30.73
N VAL A 263 -0.60 -3.76 -29.90
CA VAL A 263 -1.79 -3.51 -29.08
C VAL A 263 -1.43 -3.82 -27.64
N SER A 264 -1.85 -2.95 -26.72
CA SER A 264 -1.69 -3.15 -25.28
C SER A 264 -2.96 -2.73 -24.57
N VAL A 265 -3.40 -3.55 -23.63
CA VAL A 265 -4.53 -3.30 -22.73
C VAL A 265 -4.03 -3.47 -21.32
N ASN A 266 -4.15 -2.42 -20.51
CA ASN A 266 -3.91 -2.46 -19.08
C ASN A 266 -5.24 -2.20 -18.37
N THR A 267 -5.62 -3.08 -17.44
CA THR A 267 -6.79 -2.87 -16.58
C THR A 267 -6.35 -2.89 -15.13
N TRP A 268 -6.98 -2.04 -14.33
CA TRP A 268 -6.84 -2.00 -12.90
C TRP A 268 -8.24 -2.00 -12.27
N SER A 269 -8.41 -2.76 -11.20
CA SER A 269 -9.64 -2.73 -10.40
C SER A 269 -9.31 -2.88 -8.93
N ARG A 270 -10.10 -2.22 -8.09
CA ARG A 270 -10.01 -2.27 -6.63
C ARG A 270 -11.40 -2.38 -6.06
N TYR A 271 -11.59 -3.36 -5.18
CA TYR A 271 -12.78 -3.54 -4.38
C TYR A 271 -12.39 -3.46 -2.92
N SER A 272 -13.08 -2.67 -2.12
CA SER A 272 -12.82 -2.57 -0.68
C SER A 272 -14.11 -2.74 0.11
N SER A 273 -13.97 -3.28 1.32
CA SER A 273 -15.03 -3.38 2.31
C SER A 273 -14.49 -2.94 3.66
N ARG A 274 -15.13 -1.94 4.27
CA ARG A 274 -14.80 -1.49 5.62
C ARG A 274 -15.90 -1.87 6.59
N ARG A 275 -15.51 -2.33 7.77
CA ARG A 275 -16.41 -2.59 8.90
C ARG A 275 -15.80 -2.01 10.16
N THR A 276 -16.64 -1.42 11.00
CA THR A 276 -16.24 -0.83 12.28
C THR A 276 -17.34 -1.04 13.31
N TYR A 277 -16.99 -0.93 14.58
CA TYR A 277 -17.92 -0.82 15.70
C TYR A 277 -17.62 0.45 16.51
N SER A 278 -18.51 0.76 17.47
CA SER A 278 -18.33 1.86 18.42
C SER A 278 -17.82 1.31 19.75
N PRO A 279 -16.56 1.52 20.15
CA PRO A 279 -16.03 0.93 21.38
C PRO A 279 -16.79 1.34 22.64
N TYR A 280 -16.87 0.44 23.63
CA TYR A 280 -17.26 0.82 24.98
C TYR A 280 -16.07 1.44 25.71
N TYR A 281 -16.31 2.58 26.36
CA TYR A 281 -15.31 3.31 27.11
C TYR A 281 -15.61 3.26 28.60
N TYR A 282 -14.57 3.14 29.40
CA TYR A 282 -14.66 2.99 30.84
C TYR A 282 -13.77 4.00 31.56
N ALA A 283 -14.15 4.34 32.79
CA ALA A 283 -13.34 5.07 33.74
C ALA A 283 -13.48 4.44 35.14
N LEU A 284 -12.56 4.77 36.05
CA LEU A 284 -12.68 4.40 37.46
C LEU A 284 -13.88 5.13 38.09
N GLU A 285 -14.83 4.38 38.63
CA GLU A 285 -15.92 4.89 39.46
C GLU A 285 -15.46 5.10 40.91
N SER A 286 -14.76 4.10 41.45
CA SER A 286 -14.20 4.12 42.79
C SER A 286 -12.96 3.24 42.86
N TYR A 287 -12.05 3.58 43.78
CA TYR A 287 -10.80 2.85 44.02
C TYR A 287 -10.49 2.83 45.52
N ASN A 288 -10.24 1.65 46.07
CA ASN A 288 -9.81 1.46 47.45
C ASN A 288 -8.28 1.35 47.52
N GLN A 289 -7.63 2.35 48.11
CA GLN A 289 -6.16 2.40 48.21
C GLN A 289 -5.54 1.35 49.16
N ILE A 290 -6.34 0.73 50.02
CA ILE A 290 -5.86 -0.29 50.98
C ILE A 290 -5.96 -1.69 50.36
N THR A 291 -7.09 -2.03 49.75
CA THR A 291 -7.32 -3.37 49.19
C THR A 291 -6.90 -3.50 47.72
N GLY A 292 -6.80 -2.37 47.01
CA GLY A 292 -6.54 -2.33 45.57
C GLY A 292 -7.79 -2.53 44.71
N ASP A 293 -8.95 -2.77 45.32
CA ASP A 293 -10.21 -3.01 44.60
C ASP A 293 -10.73 -1.74 43.94
N TYR A 294 -11.33 -1.90 42.76
CA TYR A 294 -11.95 -0.81 42.04
C TYR A 294 -13.25 -1.23 41.37
N LYS A 295 -14.05 -0.21 41.05
CA LYS A 295 -15.24 -0.34 40.23
C LYS A 295 -15.10 0.51 38.97
N LEU A 296 -15.55 -0.02 37.86
CA LEU A 296 -15.56 0.63 36.56
C LEU A 296 -16.93 1.20 36.24
N TYR A 297 -16.94 2.40 35.69
CA TYR A 297 -18.12 3.05 35.16
C TYR A 297 -18.05 3.04 33.63
N ASN A 298 -19.10 2.52 32.98
CA ASN A 298 -19.27 2.59 31.53
C ASN A 298 -19.68 4.02 31.14
N LEU A 299 -18.82 4.69 30.37
CA LEU A 299 -19.00 6.07 29.95
C LEU A 299 -20.02 6.23 28.82
N ASN A 300 -20.30 5.17 28.07
CA ASN A 300 -21.18 5.20 26.90
C ASN A 300 -22.07 3.96 26.76
N PRO A 301 -22.86 3.60 27.80
CA PRO A 301 -23.59 2.33 27.84
C PRO A 301 -24.64 2.17 26.74
N THR A 302 -25.15 3.28 26.19
CA THR A 302 -26.21 3.29 25.17
C THR A 302 -25.70 3.47 23.74
N THR A 303 -24.44 3.87 23.54
CA THR A 303 -23.87 4.15 22.20
C THR A 303 -22.68 3.26 21.84
N GLY A 304 -22.07 2.61 22.83
CA GLY A 304 -21.10 1.55 22.59
C GLY A 304 -21.76 0.30 22.00
N GLN A 305 -20.98 -0.44 21.21
CA GLN A 305 -21.39 -1.62 20.47
C GLN A 305 -20.18 -2.55 20.31
N ALA A 306 -20.29 -3.80 20.78
CA ALA A 306 -19.19 -4.78 20.74
C ALA A 306 -19.10 -5.60 19.44
N PHE A 307 -19.96 -5.33 18.45
CA PHE A 307 -20.02 -6.09 17.20
C PHE A 307 -19.88 -5.17 15.98
N LEU A 308 -19.32 -5.69 14.89
CA LEU A 308 -19.14 -4.94 13.66
C LEU A 308 -20.47 -4.54 13.02
N GLY A 309 -20.57 -3.29 12.57
CA GLY A 309 -21.71 -2.78 11.82
C GLY A 309 -21.75 -3.25 10.36
N ASN A 310 -22.64 -2.59 9.60
CA ASN A 310 -22.80 -2.81 8.17
C ASN A 310 -21.52 -2.50 7.39
N VAL A 311 -21.37 -3.18 6.26
CA VAL A 311 -20.24 -2.98 5.36
C VAL A 311 -20.35 -1.65 4.61
N SER A 312 -19.25 -0.90 4.54
CA SER A 312 -19.09 0.22 3.62
C SER A 312 -18.25 -0.23 2.41
N PRO A 313 -18.87 -0.49 1.25
CA PRO A 313 -18.16 -0.95 0.07
C PRO A 313 -17.55 0.22 -0.71
N GLY A 314 -16.39 -0.02 -1.33
CA GLY A 314 -15.77 0.87 -2.30
C GLY A 314 -15.39 0.10 -3.56
N ARG A 315 -15.49 0.74 -4.73
CA ARG A 315 -15.14 0.14 -6.02
C ARG A 315 -14.47 1.19 -6.89
N ASP A 316 -13.33 0.88 -7.47
CA ASP A 316 -12.66 1.73 -8.43
C ASP A 316 -12.10 0.86 -9.56
N ALA A 317 -12.08 1.38 -10.78
CA ALA A 317 -11.45 0.71 -11.90
C ALA A 317 -10.95 1.71 -12.93
N SER A 318 -9.96 1.30 -13.71
CA SER A 318 -9.46 2.03 -14.86
C SER A 318 -9.00 1.07 -15.95
N ALA A 319 -8.96 1.55 -17.18
CA ALA A 319 -8.38 0.82 -18.30
C ALA A 319 -7.57 1.76 -19.20
N HIS A 320 -6.43 1.31 -19.68
CA HIS A 320 -5.62 1.98 -20.68
C HIS A 320 -5.48 1.09 -21.90
N TYR A 321 -5.94 1.61 -23.04
CA TYR A 321 -5.81 0.97 -24.34
C TYR A 321 -4.78 1.72 -25.15
N TYR A 322 -3.86 0.99 -25.76
CA TYR A 322 -2.77 1.57 -26.54
C TYR A 322 -2.58 0.79 -27.84
N PHE A 323 -2.52 1.53 -28.94
CA PHE A 323 -2.30 1.04 -30.29
C PHE A 323 -1.12 1.76 -30.90
N GLU A 324 -0.21 1.02 -31.53
CA GLU A 324 0.96 1.56 -32.22
C GLU A 324 1.15 0.84 -33.54
N ALA A 325 1.37 1.61 -34.60
CA ALA A 325 1.78 1.12 -35.91
C ALA A 325 3.06 1.83 -36.31
N ARG A 326 4.12 1.07 -36.57
CA ARG A 326 5.44 1.58 -36.91
C ARG A 326 5.92 0.97 -38.22
N LEU A 327 6.41 1.83 -39.10
CA LEU A 327 7.13 1.45 -40.32
C LEU A 327 8.56 1.90 -40.18
N ASN A 328 9.51 0.99 -40.41
CA ASN A 328 10.93 1.32 -40.48
C ASN A 328 11.48 0.89 -41.84
N TRP A 329 12.31 1.74 -42.44
CA TRP A 329 13.05 1.44 -43.65
C TRP A 329 14.53 1.77 -43.43
N ASN A 330 15.36 0.74 -43.34
CA ASN A 330 16.80 0.89 -43.12
C ASN A 330 17.57 0.28 -44.29
N ARG A 331 18.43 1.07 -44.94
CA ARG A 331 19.18 0.67 -46.13
C ARG A 331 20.62 1.15 -46.08
N GLN A 332 21.51 0.28 -46.55
CA GLN A 332 22.91 0.61 -46.76
C GLN A 332 23.23 0.64 -48.27
N PHE A 333 23.94 1.68 -48.69
CA PHE A 333 24.39 1.96 -50.04
C PHE A 333 25.89 2.22 -50.01
N GLY A 334 26.70 1.16 -50.06
CA GLY A 334 28.15 1.26 -49.87
C GLY A 334 28.48 1.84 -48.49
N LYS A 335 29.11 3.03 -48.48
CA LYS A 335 29.46 3.75 -47.25
C LYS A 335 28.32 4.55 -46.62
N HIS A 336 27.15 4.60 -47.25
CA HIS A 336 26.01 5.40 -46.79
C HIS A 336 24.95 4.50 -46.14
N SER A 337 24.51 4.83 -44.94
CA SER A 337 23.38 4.17 -44.28
C SER A 337 22.25 5.19 -44.09
N VAL A 338 21.04 4.84 -44.52
CA VAL A 338 19.84 5.67 -44.40
C VAL A 338 18.78 4.88 -43.63
N GLY A 339 18.24 5.49 -42.59
CA GLY A 339 17.13 4.95 -41.80
C GLY A 339 15.98 5.94 -41.75
N VAL A 340 14.77 5.49 -42.10
CA VAL A 340 13.53 6.27 -41.98
C VAL A 340 12.54 5.48 -41.14
N MET A 341 11.96 6.15 -40.15
CA MET A 341 10.91 5.60 -39.30
C MET A 341 9.71 6.55 -39.28
N THR A 342 8.51 5.99 -39.30
CA THR A 342 7.30 6.67 -38.83
C THR A 342 6.56 5.77 -37.86
N VAL A 343 5.99 6.37 -36.83
CA VAL A 343 5.17 5.69 -35.83
C VAL A 343 3.89 6.48 -35.60
N GLY A 344 2.75 5.85 -35.86
CA GLY A 344 1.44 6.33 -35.44
C GLY A 344 1.04 5.65 -34.14
N MET A 345 0.50 6.41 -33.19
CA MET A 345 -0.11 5.88 -31.98
C MET A 345 -1.49 6.45 -31.72
N ALA A 346 -2.31 5.66 -31.05
CA ALA A 346 -3.57 6.07 -30.46
C ALA A 346 -3.72 5.42 -29.09
N GLU A 347 -4.21 6.16 -28.11
CA GLU A 347 -4.45 5.67 -26.76
C GLU A 347 -5.75 6.23 -26.16
N GLU A 348 -6.33 5.45 -25.26
CA GLU A 348 -7.51 5.81 -24.47
C GLU A 348 -7.30 5.40 -23.01
N ASN A 349 -7.48 6.34 -22.08
CA ASN A 349 -7.62 6.06 -20.65
C ASN A 349 -9.11 6.15 -20.27
N LEU A 350 -9.66 5.08 -19.73
CA LEU A 350 -10.97 5.06 -19.09
C LEU A 350 -10.77 5.13 -17.58
N LEU A 351 -11.41 6.11 -16.95
CA LEU A 351 -11.48 6.26 -15.50
C LEU A 351 -12.91 5.97 -15.07
N THR A 352 -13.12 4.80 -14.48
CA THR A 352 -14.40 4.40 -13.89
C THR A 352 -14.25 4.30 -12.38
N GLY A 353 -13.80 5.41 -11.78
CA GLY A 353 -13.73 5.52 -10.31
C GLY A 353 -15.14 5.54 -9.72
N GLY A 354 -15.37 4.75 -8.67
CA GLY A 354 -16.68 4.71 -8.01
C GLY A 354 -16.89 5.85 -7.00
N ASN A 355 -15.85 6.64 -6.75
CA ASN A 355 -15.86 7.70 -5.74
C ASN A 355 -16.02 9.12 -6.32
N SER A 356 -16.15 9.27 -7.64
CA SER A 356 -16.37 10.57 -8.27
C SER A 356 -17.57 10.55 -9.21
N ASN A 357 -18.51 11.46 -8.94
CA ASN A 357 -19.67 11.71 -9.81
C ASN A 357 -19.43 12.90 -10.76
N SER A 358 -18.22 13.47 -10.77
CA SER A 358 -17.90 14.61 -11.63
C SER A 358 -17.68 14.15 -13.06
N ILE A 359 -18.36 14.82 -14.00
CA ILE A 359 -18.18 14.60 -15.44
C ILE A 359 -16.72 14.74 -15.85
N TYR A 360 -15.97 15.69 -15.29
CA TYR A 360 -14.57 15.90 -15.64
C TYR A 360 -13.65 14.75 -15.21
N ALA A 361 -14.04 14.00 -14.18
CA ALA A 361 -13.23 12.92 -13.62
C ALA A 361 -13.59 11.54 -14.20
N THR A 362 -14.64 11.45 -15.02
CA THR A 362 -15.16 10.19 -15.59
C THR A 362 -15.13 10.15 -17.12
N LEU A 363 -14.79 11.27 -17.77
CA LEU A 363 -14.64 11.32 -19.22
C LEU A 363 -13.37 10.56 -19.67
N PRO A 364 -13.45 9.80 -20.79
CA PRO A 364 -12.28 9.18 -21.39
C PRO A 364 -11.23 10.22 -21.82
N GLU A 365 -9.97 9.96 -21.50
CA GLU A 365 -8.86 10.72 -22.07
C GLU A 365 -8.36 10.02 -23.32
N ARG A 366 -8.25 10.74 -24.43
CA ARG A 366 -7.78 10.19 -25.70
C ARG A 366 -6.63 11.00 -26.24
N ASN A 367 -5.67 10.30 -26.82
CA ASN A 367 -4.54 10.94 -27.45
C ASN A 367 -4.13 10.14 -28.68
N ALA A 368 -3.81 10.85 -29.77
CA ALA A 368 -3.32 10.25 -30.98
C ALA A 368 -2.22 11.14 -31.55
N GLY A 369 -1.23 10.52 -32.17
CA GLY A 369 -0.10 11.25 -32.71
C GLY A 369 0.69 10.43 -33.71
N ASN A 370 1.42 11.14 -34.57
CA ASN A 370 2.42 10.55 -35.43
C ASN A 370 3.78 11.16 -35.09
N SER A 371 4.83 10.36 -35.19
CA SER A 371 6.21 10.83 -35.05
C SER A 371 7.08 10.20 -36.11
N GLY A 372 8.07 10.95 -36.60
CA GLY A 372 9.03 10.50 -37.59
C GLY A 372 10.42 10.41 -36.98
N ARG A 373 11.32 9.71 -37.67
CA ARG A 373 12.76 9.84 -37.46
C ARG A 373 13.50 9.54 -38.75
N ILE A 374 14.44 10.39 -39.12
CA ILE A 374 15.36 10.19 -40.23
C ILE A 374 16.77 10.13 -39.65
N THR A 375 17.51 9.12 -40.04
CA THR A 375 18.90 8.90 -39.65
C THR A 375 19.74 8.70 -40.90
N TYR A 376 20.94 9.27 -40.89
CA TYR A 376 21.93 9.09 -41.93
C TYR A 376 23.29 8.89 -41.30
N ASP A 377 24.04 7.95 -41.85
CA ASP A 377 25.42 7.67 -41.48
C ASP A 377 26.31 7.58 -42.74
N PHE A 378 27.51 8.15 -42.64
CA PHE A 378 28.56 8.00 -43.63
C PHE A 378 29.83 7.38 -43.03
N ASP A 379 30.19 6.20 -43.55
CA ASP A 379 31.42 5.47 -43.23
C ASP A 379 31.59 5.19 -41.73
N GLU A 380 30.48 5.09 -40.97
CA GLU A 380 30.42 4.91 -39.51
C GLU A 380 31.11 6.03 -38.71
N ARG A 381 31.31 7.20 -39.33
CA ARG A 381 32.05 8.33 -38.75
C ARG A 381 31.20 9.57 -38.56
N TYR A 382 30.26 9.81 -39.47
CA TYR A 382 29.46 11.02 -39.47
C TYR A 382 27.98 10.65 -39.39
N PHE A 383 27.35 11.01 -38.27
CA PHE A 383 25.96 10.70 -37.98
C PHE A 383 25.10 11.96 -38.06
N PHE A 384 23.97 11.87 -38.74
CA PHE A 384 22.92 12.88 -38.77
C PHE A 384 21.59 12.25 -38.35
N GLU A 385 20.83 12.97 -37.53
CA GLU A 385 19.53 12.55 -37.05
C GLU A 385 18.55 13.72 -36.99
N PHE A 386 17.32 13.47 -37.42
CA PHE A 386 16.19 14.37 -37.31
C PHE A 386 14.97 13.60 -36.81
N ALA A 387 14.26 14.09 -35.80
CA ALA A 387 13.15 13.40 -35.13
C ALA A 387 11.96 14.33 -34.85
#